data_AF-A0A9D4WRT2-F1
#
_entry.id   AF-A0A9D4WRT2-F1
#
_cell.length_a   1.000
_cell.length_b   1.000
_cell.length_c   1.000
_cell.angle_alpha   90.00
_cell.angle_beta   90.00
_cell.angle_gamma   90.00
#
_symmetry.space_group_name_H-M   'P 1'
#
loop_
_entity.id
_entity.type
_entity.pdbx_description
1 polymer ?
#
loop_
_entity_poly.entity_id
_entity_poly.type
_entity_poly.pdbx_seq_one_letter_code
_entity_poly.pdbx_strand_id
1 'polypeptide(L)'
;GISNKGLNQFVKSFSLLEKLDIAFKNNIFKDSLEVIGRCCPILKSLNLEMLSLHFNKFYKFGDQVFAIVKTMTGLRHLGFSGIVIGNDELVAILDGCPLLHSLDLRHCFCHHLRCESTLKRCHQQIQDLQLPCFGYNDEYDDGLAYVDTFEDTYANEYWEY
;
A
#
# COMPACT_ATOMS: atom_id res chain seq x y z
N GLY A 1 15.79 -15.13 3.06
CA GLY A 1 15.18 -14.02 2.30
C GLY A 1 16.11 -13.63 1.18
N ILE A 2 15.58 -13.27 0.01
CA ILE A 2 16.37 -12.81 -1.14
C ILE A 2 16.94 -11.42 -0.84
N SER A 3 18.19 -11.16 -1.23
CA SER A 3 18.81 -9.83 -1.10
C SER A 3 18.42 -8.92 -2.28
N ASN A 4 18.55 -7.61 -2.15
CA ASN A 4 18.31 -6.67 -3.26
C ASN A 4 19.15 -7.00 -4.51
N LYS A 5 20.40 -7.48 -4.33
CA LYS A 5 21.24 -7.95 -5.45
C LYS A 5 20.66 -9.20 -6.11
N GLY A 6 20.19 -10.16 -5.31
CA GLY A 6 19.53 -11.37 -5.80
C GLY A 6 18.23 -11.07 -6.56
N LEU A 7 17.41 -10.15 -6.04
CA LEU A 7 16.19 -9.68 -6.69
C LEU A 7 16.51 -9.02 -8.05
N ASN A 8 17.53 -8.17 -8.12
CA ASN A 8 17.96 -7.52 -9.36
C ASN A 8 18.47 -8.53 -10.39
N GLN A 9 19.16 -9.59 -9.96
CA GLN A 9 19.59 -10.67 -10.87
C GLN A 9 18.40 -11.50 -11.35
N PHE A 10 17.44 -11.77 -10.46
CA PHE A 10 16.22 -12.50 -10.78
C PHE A 10 15.44 -11.79 -11.90
N VAL A 11 15.04 -10.53 -11.70
CA VAL A 11 14.16 -9.83 -12.67
C VAL A 11 14.77 -9.61 -14.05
N LYS A 12 16.10 -9.61 -14.17
CA LYS A 12 16.79 -9.55 -15.47
C LYS A 12 16.49 -10.73 -16.38
N SER A 13 16.13 -11.88 -15.80
CA SER A 13 15.80 -13.10 -16.56
C SER A 13 14.31 -13.21 -16.89
N PHE A 14 13.46 -12.32 -16.35
CA PHE A 14 12.00 -12.41 -16.46
C PHE A 14 11.40 -11.14 -17.07
N SER A 15 11.77 -10.83 -18.32
CA SER A 15 11.24 -9.65 -19.03
C SER A 15 9.75 -9.73 -19.36
N LEU A 16 9.19 -10.94 -19.34
CA LEU A 16 7.77 -11.21 -19.59
C LEU A 16 6.94 -11.28 -18.30
N LEU A 17 7.47 -10.81 -17.17
CA LEU A 17 6.77 -10.86 -15.89
C LEU A 17 5.61 -9.86 -15.87
N GLU A 18 4.39 -10.37 -15.72
CA GLU A 18 3.19 -9.53 -15.62
C GLU A 18 2.78 -9.22 -14.17
N LYS A 19 3.19 -10.07 -13.22
CA LYS A 19 2.82 -9.94 -11.81
C LYS A 19 4.03 -10.21 -10.92
N LEU A 20 4.24 -9.37 -9.93
CA LEU A 20 5.33 -9.50 -8.97
C LEU A 20 4.86 -9.14 -7.57
N ASP A 21 4.99 -10.10 -6.66
CA ASP A 21 4.71 -9.90 -5.25
C ASP A 21 6.02 -10.04 -4.47
N ILE A 22 6.34 -9.05 -3.64
CA ILE A 22 7.59 -9.00 -2.88
C ILE A 22 7.30 -8.76 -1.42
N ALA A 23 7.63 -9.75 -0.59
CA ALA A 23 7.65 -9.61 0.85
C ALA A 23 9.07 -9.32 1.34
N PHE A 24 9.26 -8.26 2.14
CA PHE A 24 10.57 -7.79 2.58
C PHE A 24 10.58 -7.47 4.08
N LYS A 25 11.70 -7.82 4.74
CA LYS A 25 11.90 -7.53 6.18
C LYS A 25 12.63 -6.21 6.44
N ASN A 26 13.38 -5.76 5.45
CA ASN A 26 14.21 -4.55 5.49
C ASN A 26 13.92 -3.74 4.24
N ASN A 27 14.24 -2.45 4.25
CA ASN A 27 13.90 -1.53 3.17
C ASN A 27 14.32 -2.07 1.79
N ILE A 28 13.36 -2.14 0.86
CA ILE A 28 13.67 -2.31 -0.56
C ILE A 28 14.33 -1.02 -1.03
N PHE A 29 15.50 -1.14 -1.63
CA PHE A 29 16.16 0.03 -2.18
C PHE A 29 15.40 0.52 -3.41
N LYS A 30 15.22 1.84 -3.50
CA LYS A 30 14.73 2.55 -4.68
C LYS A 30 15.34 1.99 -5.97
N ASP A 31 16.66 1.81 -6.01
CA ASP A 31 17.39 1.30 -7.16
C ASP A 31 16.91 -0.09 -7.61
N SER A 32 16.51 -0.95 -6.69
CA SER A 32 15.96 -2.27 -7.02
C SER A 32 14.61 -2.16 -7.70
N LEU A 33 13.74 -1.25 -7.26
CA LEU A 33 12.45 -0.99 -7.93
C LEU A 33 12.67 -0.39 -9.32
N GLU A 34 13.62 0.52 -9.49
CA GLU A 34 13.96 1.02 -10.82
C GLU A 34 14.48 -0.08 -11.76
N VAL A 35 15.29 -1.02 -11.24
CA VAL A 35 15.74 -2.18 -12.01
C VAL A 35 14.55 -3.06 -12.40
N ILE A 36 13.62 -3.32 -11.49
CA ILE A 36 12.39 -4.07 -11.79
C ILE A 36 11.62 -3.40 -12.94
N GLY A 37 11.36 -2.10 -12.86
CA GLY A 37 10.57 -1.39 -13.86
C GLY A 37 11.26 -1.36 -15.24
N ARG A 38 12.59 -1.28 -15.27
CA ARG A 38 13.36 -1.37 -16.52
C ARG A 38 13.41 -2.79 -17.10
N CYS A 39 13.49 -3.82 -16.26
CA CYS A 39 13.63 -5.21 -16.69
C CYS A 39 12.29 -5.86 -17.05
N CYS A 40 11.19 -5.44 -16.42
CA CYS A 40 9.86 -6.02 -16.59
C CYS A 40 8.88 -4.97 -17.17
N PRO A 41 9.02 -4.56 -18.45
CA PRO A 41 8.23 -3.46 -19.02
C PRO A 41 6.75 -3.78 -19.20
N ILE A 42 6.36 -5.06 -19.12
CA ILE A 42 4.96 -5.51 -19.22
C ILE A 42 4.33 -5.81 -17.85
N LEU A 43 4.97 -5.40 -16.75
CA LEU A 43 4.46 -5.61 -15.41
C LEU A 43 3.12 -4.86 -15.23
N LYS A 44 2.07 -5.62 -14.91
CA LYS A 44 0.70 -5.12 -14.70
C LYS A 44 0.31 -5.10 -13.23
N SER A 45 0.91 -5.95 -12.41
CA SER A 45 0.60 -6.08 -10.98
C SER A 45 1.88 -6.05 -10.16
N LEU A 46 1.92 -5.18 -9.16
CA LEU A 46 2.98 -5.13 -8.17
C LEU A 46 2.38 -5.09 -6.77
N ASN A 47 2.76 -6.04 -5.92
CA ASN A 47 2.42 -6.01 -4.50
C ASN A 47 3.70 -5.98 -3.64
N LEU A 48 3.77 -5.04 -2.71
CA LEU A 48 4.93 -4.84 -1.83
C LEU A 48 4.49 -4.96 -0.37
N GLU A 49 4.98 -6.00 0.31
CA GLU A 49 4.62 -6.32 1.69
C GLU A 49 5.82 -6.17 2.63
N MET A 50 5.75 -5.23 3.56
CA MET A 50 6.71 -5.10 4.65
C MET A 50 6.37 -6.05 5.80
N LEU A 51 7.21 -7.05 6.03
CA LEU A 51 7.09 -8.07 7.08
C LEU A 51 7.62 -7.61 8.46
N SER A 52 7.59 -6.30 8.76
CA SER A 52 8.25 -5.77 9.97
C SER A 52 7.61 -6.28 11.27
N LEU A 53 8.45 -6.73 12.20
CA LEU A 53 8.08 -7.13 13.57
C LEU A 53 8.10 -5.95 14.56
N HIS A 54 8.44 -4.74 14.10
CA HIS A 54 8.62 -3.57 14.95
C HIS A 54 7.72 -2.42 14.47
N PHE A 55 6.55 -2.32 15.09
CA PHE A 55 5.54 -1.27 14.86
C PHE A 55 6.05 0.17 15.08
N ASN A 56 7.19 0.34 15.76
CA ASN A 56 7.73 1.66 16.12
C ASN A 56 8.70 2.28 15.09
N LYS A 57 8.95 1.64 13.94
CA LYS A 57 9.75 2.24 12.87
C LYS A 57 8.88 2.51 11.66
N PHE A 58 8.41 3.76 11.56
CA PHE A 58 7.78 4.29 10.38
C PHE A 58 8.80 4.39 9.23
N TYR A 59 8.63 3.57 8.20
CA TYR A 59 9.46 3.65 7.00
C TYR A 59 8.78 4.59 6.00
N LYS A 60 9.36 5.77 5.80
CA LYS A 60 9.00 6.64 4.69
C LYS A 60 9.33 5.92 3.39
N PHE A 61 8.30 5.66 2.59
CA PHE A 61 8.40 4.87 1.35
C PHE A 61 8.33 5.73 0.08
N GLY A 62 8.40 7.07 0.22
CA GLY A 62 8.23 8.00 -0.89
C GLY A 62 9.19 7.76 -2.06
N ASP A 63 10.49 7.59 -1.79
CA ASP A 63 11.49 7.33 -2.83
C ASP A 63 11.18 6.09 -3.67
N GLN A 64 10.66 5.04 -3.04
CA GLN A 64 10.24 3.80 -3.68
C GLN A 64 9.00 4.01 -4.54
N VAL A 65 8.01 4.75 -4.03
CA VAL A 65 6.82 5.14 -4.81
C VAL A 65 7.25 5.93 -6.05
N PHE A 66 8.14 6.92 -5.92
CA PHE A 66 8.62 7.69 -7.06
C PHE A 66 9.38 6.84 -8.09
N ALA A 67 10.13 5.83 -7.65
CA ALA A 67 10.75 4.89 -8.59
C ALA A 67 9.73 4.04 -9.35
N ILE A 68 8.69 3.55 -8.66
CA ILE A 68 7.60 2.77 -9.27
C ILE A 68 6.90 3.63 -10.33
N VAL A 69 6.41 4.81 -9.95
CA VAL A 69 5.60 5.66 -10.84
C VAL A 69 6.39 6.19 -12.04
N LYS A 70 7.73 6.29 -11.92
CA LYS A 70 8.61 6.69 -13.02
C LYS A 70 8.90 5.55 -14.01
N THR A 71 8.92 4.31 -13.55
CA THR A 71 9.42 3.17 -14.35
C THR A 71 8.36 2.14 -14.72
N MET A 72 7.21 2.14 -14.05
CA MET A 72 6.17 1.12 -14.17
C MET A 72 4.81 1.74 -14.50
N THR A 73 4.78 2.65 -15.47
CA THR A 73 3.57 3.43 -15.85
C THR A 73 2.43 2.56 -16.40
N GLY A 74 2.72 1.31 -16.79
CA GLY A 74 1.75 0.33 -17.28
C GLY A 74 1.01 -0.48 -16.20
N LEU A 75 1.27 -0.19 -14.91
CA LEU A 75 0.61 -0.90 -13.80
C LEU A 75 -0.91 -0.72 -13.82
N ARG A 76 -1.59 -1.82 -13.49
CA ARG A 76 -3.05 -1.93 -13.36
C ARG A 76 -3.46 -2.26 -11.93
N HIS A 77 -2.60 -2.94 -11.19
CA HIS A 77 -2.79 -3.27 -9.78
C HIS A 77 -1.53 -2.89 -9.01
N LEU A 78 -1.71 -2.14 -7.92
CA LEU A 78 -0.63 -1.75 -7.03
C LEU A 78 -1.08 -1.97 -5.58
N GLY A 79 -0.31 -2.75 -4.85
CA GLY A 79 -0.58 -3.05 -3.44
C GLY A 79 0.61 -2.66 -2.58
N PHE A 80 0.32 -2.08 -1.42
CA PHE A 80 1.30 -1.87 -0.38
C PHE A 80 0.75 -2.36 0.97
N SER A 81 1.63 -2.96 1.76
CA SER A 81 1.33 -3.39 3.13
C SER A 81 2.50 -3.07 4.07
N GLY A 82 2.18 -2.58 5.27
CA GLY A 82 3.15 -2.31 6.33
C GLY A 82 4.05 -1.08 6.08
N ILE A 83 3.65 -0.15 5.21
CA ILE A 83 4.39 1.10 4.94
C ILE A 83 3.59 2.34 5.33
N VAL A 84 4.28 3.48 5.43
CA VAL A 84 3.65 4.79 5.57
C VAL A 84 3.51 5.45 4.20
N ILE A 85 2.29 5.88 3.86
CA ILE A 85 1.99 6.60 2.62
C ILE A 85 1.33 7.95 2.92
N GLY A 86 1.65 9.00 2.17
CA GLY A 86 1.07 10.34 2.30
C GLY A 86 0.35 10.80 1.03
N ASN A 87 -0.15 12.04 1.05
CA ASN A 87 -0.86 12.62 -0.10
C ASN A 87 0.06 12.80 -1.32
N ASP A 88 1.33 13.17 -1.11
CA ASP A 88 2.27 13.38 -2.21
C ASP A 88 2.54 12.07 -2.96
N GLU A 89 2.70 10.97 -2.23
CA GLU A 89 2.84 9.64 -2.83
C GLU A 89 1.58 9.21 -3.58
N LEU A 90 0.39 9.48 -3.05
CA LEU A 90 -0.87 9.19 -3.75
C LEU A 90 -1.01 9.99 -5.03
N VAL A 91 -0.74 11.30 -4.99
CA VAL A 91 -0.80 12.16 -6.19
C VAL A 91 0.20 11.65 -7.23
N ALA A 92 1.41 11.29 -6.81
CA ALA A 92 2.41 10.71 -7.71
C ALA A 92 1.94 9.39 -8.36
N ILE A 93 1.24 8.52 -7.62
CA ILE A 93 0.65 7.29 -8.15
C ILE A 93 -0.42 7.61 -9.20
N LEU A 94 -1.31 8.55 -8.89
CA LEU A 94 -2.40 8.96 -9.79
C LEU A 94 -1.88 9.62 -11.09
N ASP A 95 -0.74 10.31 -11.01
CA ASP A 95 -0.11 10.97 -12.17
C ASP A 95 0.74 10.00 -13.00
N GLY A 96 1.49 9.10 -12.34
CA GLY A 96 2.45 8.22 -13.03
C GLY A 96 1.90 6.87 -13.47
N CYS A 97 0.79 6.40 -12.91
CA CYS A 97 0.16 5.12 -13.26
C CYS A 97 -1.27 5.34 -13.83
N PRO A 98 -1.42 5.91 -15.04
CA PRO A 98 -2.73 6.29 -15.59
C PRO A 98 -3.64 5.09 -15.91
N LEU A 99 -3.10 3.86 -15.97
CA LEU A 99 -3.84 2.63 -16.25
C LEU A 99 -4.25 1.88 -14.98
N LEU A 100 -4.00 2.46 -13.80
CA LEU A 100 -4.23 1.82 -12.52
C LEU A 100 -5.73 1.61 -12.28
N HIS A 101 -6.12 0.35 -12.10
CA HIS A 101 -7.50 -0.05 -11.84
C HIS A 101 -7.73 -0.38 -10.37
N SER A 102 -6.70 -0.90 -9.69
CA SER A 102 -6.76 -1.32 -8.29
C SER A 102 -5.58 -0.76 -7.50
N LEU A 103 -5.88 -0.20 -6.33
CA LEU A 103 -4.90 0.27 -5.35
C LEU A 103 -5.29 -0.24 -3.96
N ASP A 104 -4.45 -1.10 -3.38
CA ASP A 104 -4.66 -1.66 -2.04
C ASP A 104 -3.68 -1.08 -1.03
N LEU A 105 -4.24 -0.40 -0.01
CA LEU A 105 -3.51 0.25 1.08
C LEU A 105 -4.04 -0.16 2.46
N ARG A 106 -4.90 -1.19 2.59
CA ARG A 106 -5.61 -1.52 3.85
C ARG A 106 -4.70 -1.70 5.05
N HIS A 107 -3.49 -2.21 4.81
CA HIS A 107 -2.48 -2.49 5.82
C HIS A 107 -1.34 -1.46 5.83
N CYS A 108 -1.54 -0.30 5.20
CA CYS A 108 -0.65 0.84 5.30
C CYS A 108 -1.05 1.76 6.45
N PHE A 109 -0.11 2.61 6.85
CA PHE A 109 -0.34 3.72 7.78
C PHE A 109 -0.42 5.02 6.99
N CYS A 110 -1.31 5.92 7.39
CA CYS A 110 -1.27 7.29 6.91
C CYS A 110 -1.39 8.29 8.05
N HIS A 111 -0.48 9.26 8.07
CA HIS A 111 -0.55 10.38 9.01
C HIS A 111 -1.54 11.47 8.56
N HIS A 112 -1.77 11.65 7.25
CA HIS A 112 -2.45 12.84 6.72
C HIS A 112 -3.27 12.63 5.44
N LEU A 113 -4.10 11.58 5.31
CA LEU A 113 -5.14 11.48 4.26
C LEU A 113 -6.28 12.49 4.48
N ARG A 114 -5.94 13.76 4.70
CA ARG A 114 -6.88 14.86 4.98
C ARG A 114 -7.20 15.67 3.72
N CYS A 115 -6.56 15.36 2.59
CA CYS A 115 -6.84 16.05 1.34
C CYS A 115 -8.04 15.40 0.64
N GLU A 116 -9.23 15.96 0.89
CA GLU A 116 -10.48 15.51 0.27
C GLU A 116 -10.37 15.48 -1.27
N SER A 117 -9.68 16.45 -1.86
CA SER A 117 -9.49 16.50 -3.31
C SER A 117 -8.66 15.33 -3.86
N THR A 118 -7.63 14.89 -3.14
CA THR A 118 -6.81 13.72 -3.52
C THR A 118 -7.65 12.44 -3.41
N LEU A 119 -8.40 12.27 -2.32
CA LEU A 119 -9.28 11.11 -2.13
C LEU A 119 -10.37 11.05 -3.21
N LYS A 120 -11.02 12.18 -3.49
CA LYS A 120 -12.02 12.28 -4.56
C LYS A 120 -11.43 11.89 -5.91
N ARG A 121 -10.21 12.35 -6.21
CA ARG A 121 -9.50 11.95 -7.44
C ARG A 121 -9.18 10.46 -7.45
N CYS A 122 -8.75 9.86 -6.33
CA CYS A 122 -8.54 8.42 -6.23
C CYS A 122 -9.81 7.65 -6.61
N HIS A 123 -10.96 8.00 -6.04
CA HIS A 123 -12.24 7.35 -6.35
C HIS A 123 -12.71 7.56 -7.81
N GLN A 124 -12.26 8.63 -8.47
CA GLN A 124 -12.59 8.90 -9.87
C GLN A 124 -11.71 8.11 -10.85
N GLN A 125 -10.42 7.93 -10.54
CA GLN A 125 -9.47 7.23 -11.41
C GLN A 125 -9.37 5.73 -11.14
N ILE A 126 -9.52 5.31 -9.88
CA ILE A 126 -9.27 3.94 -9.44
C ILE A 126 -10.61 3.28 -9.10
N GLN A 127 -10.92 2.19 -9.79
CA GLN A 127 -12.17 1.48 -9.61
C GLN A 127 -12.19 0.65 -8.32
N ASP A 128 -11.10 -0.05 -8.03
CA ASP A 128 -10.95 -0.86 -6.82
C ASP A 128 -9.94 -0.20 -5.89
N LEU A 129 -10.44 0.71 -5.06
CA LEU A 129 -9.63 1.46 -4.10
C LEU A 129 -9.87 0.93 -2.69
N GLN A 130 -8.82 0.44 -2.05
CA GLN A 130 -8.84 0.04 -0.66
C GLN A 130 -7.92 0.96 0.15
N LEU A 131 -8.50 1.82 0.99
CA LEU A 131 -7.75 2.82 1.77
C LEU A 131 -7.19 2.24 3.09
N PRO A 132 -6.18 2.88 3.70
CA PRO A 132 -5.65 2.50 5.01
C PRO A 132 -6.73 2.36 6.08
N CYS A 133 -6.68 1.28 6.86
CA CYS A 133 -7.62 1.03 7.95
C CYS A 133 -7.38 1.96 9.17
N PHE A 134 -6.14 2.44 9.35
CA PHE A 134 -5.76 3.25 10.51
C PHE A 134 -5.23 4.62 10.05
N GLY A 135 -6.02 5.67 10.27
CA GLY A 135 -5.48 7.01 10.42
C GLY A 135 -4.85 7.12 11.79
N TYR A 136 -3.54 7.36 11.89
CA TYR A 136 -2.98 7.79 13.16
C TYR A 136 -3.52 9.20 13.41
N ASN A 137 -4.61 9.29 14.15
CA ASN A 137 -5.00 10.56 14.76
C ASN A 137 -3.90 10.88 15.76
N ASP A 138 -3.25 12.03 15.62
CA ASP A 138 -2.36 12.58 16.65
C ASP A 138 -3.12 12.90 17.97
N GLU A 139 -4.41 12.59 18.05
CA GLU A 139 -5.20 12.58 19.27
C GLU A 139 -5.13 11.19 19.91
N TYR A 140 -3.99 10.90 20.56
CA TYR A 140 -3.99 10.02 21.71
C TYR A 140 -4.68 10.76 22.86
N ASP A 141 -6.01 10.69 22.88
CA ASP A 141 -6.78 10.65 24.13
C ASP A 141 -7.32 9.23 24.30
N ASP A 142 -7.41 8.84 25.55
CA ASP A 142 -7.55 7.52 26.17
C ASP A 142 -8.53 6.51 25.53
N GLY A 143 -8.22 5.21 25.69
CA GLY A 143 -9.23 4.15 25.68
C GLY A 143 -9.23 3.17 24.50
N LEU A 144 -8.37 2.15 24.55
CA LEU A 144 -8.63 0.87 23.87
C LEU A 144 -9.92 0.25 24.41
N ALA A 145 -10.91 0.00 23.55
CA ALA A 145 -11.59 -1.30 23.47
C ALA A 145 -12.50 -1.38 22.23
N TYR A 146 -12.04 -2.16 21.25
CA TYR A 146 -12.81 -3.13 20.47
C TYR A 146 -14.34 -3.00 20.45
N VAL A 147 -14.91 -2.77 19.26
CA VAL A 147 -16.10 -3.52 18.84
C VAL A 147 -15.98 -3.82 17.34
N ASP A 148 -15.54 -5.04 17.05
CA ASP A 148 -15.97 -5.75 15.85
C ASP A 148 -16.99 -6.76 16.33
N THR A 149 -18.25 -6.60 15.95
CA THR A 149 -19.11 -7.67 15.43
C THR A 149 -20.42 -7.09 14.92
N PHE A 150 -20.61 -7.23 13.61
CA PHE A 150 -21.92 -7.33 12.99
C PHE A 150 -22.74 -8.47 13.62
N GLU A 151 -24.03 -8.20 13.80
CA GLU A 151 -25.16 -9.15 13.99
C GLU A 151 -25.19 -10.05 15.25
N ASP A 152 -26.17 -9.81 16.13
CA ASP A 152 -27.36 -10.67 16.14
C ASP A 152 -28.53 -10.08 16.96
N THR A 153 -29.70 -10.22 16.36
CA THR A 153 -31.03 -9.87 16.88
C THR A 153 -31.56 -10.84 17.95
N TYR A 154 -32.57 -10.34 18.69
CA TYR A 154 -33.59 -11.03 19.49
C TYR A 154 -33.34 -11.33 20.99
N ALA A 155 -34.24 -10.71 21.79
CA ALA A 155 -34.90 -11.23 22.98
C ALA A 155 -34.02 -11.56 24.21
N ASN A 156 -34.20 -10.85 25.32
CA ASN A 156 -35.37 -11.05 26.18
C ASN A 156 -35.41 -10.02 27.33
N GLU A 157 -36.65 -9.66 27.65
CA GLU A 157 -37.10 -8.97 28.85
C GLU A 157 -36.77 -9.75 30.14
N TYR A 158 -36.90 -9.04 31.27
CA TYR A 158 -36.95 -9.50 32.67
C TYR A 158 -35.59 -9.79 33.36
N TRP A 159 -35.28 -9.32 34.59
CA TRP A 159 -36.08 -8.91 35.75
C TRP A 159 -35.39 -7.80 36.57
N GLU A 160 -36.23 -7.03 37.27
CA GLU A 160 -35.94 -6.26 38.48
C GLU A 160 -35.31 -7.13 39.60
N TYR A 161 -34.36 -6.59 40.36
CA TYR A 161 -34.46 -6.30 41.80
C TYR A 161 -33.16 -5.67 42.32
#